data_AF-A0A520QC93-F1
#
_entry.id   AF-A0A520QC93-F1
#
_cell.length_a   1.000
_cell.length_b   1.000
_cell.length_c   1.000
_cell.angle_alpha   90.00
_cell.angle_beta   90.00
_cell.angle_gamma   90.00
#
_symmetry.space_group_name_H-M   'P 1'
#
loop_
_entity.id
_entity.type
_entity.pdbx_description
1 polymer ?
#
loop_
_entity_poly.entity_id
_entity_poly.type
_entity_poly.pdbx_seq_one_letter_code
_entity_poly.pdbx_strand_id
1 'polypeptide(L)'
;MSKQRLLVISVAVNVVCLSVLIWSLSKMQSLDSRSIQEIRKFPVIDTSVNLSKVPEKAVIEVEPFHWSQIEAQDYQTYIENLRRIGCPEETIRDLVKRDLDQHYDQLKATAFNKGTTRNNYWKTGHPNAIFQPNINTRTELAQLDQEKSKVLKDLFGVEGLAEINRLSPYARAKSKAKSGYSMDFIPNETMAELNSMEQEFGSNLLKKMASGTSDAQDRNEIKMLRETRENQIASMLTPEQKFEYDLRKSPTAANLRLQLDGFDPSEDEFRDLFQIQKKFEDDYGVSGVTISSSEVEGRRLAEQDMKSEMRSILGEDRYQDYLQQTDYDYKSIDKISQRQGLSDNISAQVYQMKSEAEELARGIRLNSSIPIVERQQQLQQIYNETSLSIESIMGQQGAASIQAQGGGRNWLNNLGRINPQPISKPTFQVITGGSP
;
A
#
# COMPACT_ATOMS: atom_id res chain seq x y z
N MET A 1 -43.14 38.13 -0.48
CA MET A 1 -42.75 38.06 -1.92
C MET A 1 -43.07 36.66 -2.44
N SER A 2 -43.80 36.54 -3.55
CA SER A 2 -44.24 35.24 -4.07
C SER A 2 -43.05 34.41 -4.59
N LYS A 3 -43.10 33.07 -4.42
CA LYS A 3 -42.04 32.13 -4.83
C LYS A 3 -41.61 32.30 -6.29
N GLN A 4 -42.51 32.75 -7.16
CA GLN A 4 -42.22 33.09 -8.56
C GLN A 4 -41.21 34.25 -8.70
N ARG A 5 -41.27 35.27 -7.84
CA ARG A 5 -40.31 36.39 -7.87
C ARG A 5 -38.90 35.95 -7.46
N LEU A 6 -38.79 35.02 -6.50
CA LEU A 6 -37.50 34.46 -6.09
C LEU A 6 -36.86 33.61 -7.19
N LEU A 7 -37.67 32.83 -7.92
CA LEU A 7 -37.19 32.01 -9.04
C LEU A 7 -36.70 32.88 -10.20
N VAL A 8 -37.41 33.95 -10.54
CA VAL A 8 -37.00 34.91 -11.59
C VAL A 8 -35.70 35.62 -11.21
N ILE A 9 -35.55 36.01 -9.93
CA ILE A 9 -34.31 36.63 -9.44
C ILE A 9 -33.14 35.63 -9.52
N SER A 10 -33.34 34.36 -9.15
CA SER A 10 -32.28 33.34 -9.23
C SER A 10 -31.83 33.07 -10.66
N VAL A 11 -32.77 33.01 -11.61
CA VAL A 11 -32.43 32.82 -13.03
C VAL A 11 -31.68 34.04 -13.56
N ALA A 12 -32.09 35.26 -13.21
CA ALA A 12 -31.41 36.48 -13.62
C ALA A 12 -29.97 36.53 -13.08
N VAL A 13 -29.75 36.15 -11.82
CA VAL A 13 -28.40 36.11 -11.21
C VAL A 13 -27.51 35.08 -11.92
N ASN A 14 -28.04 33.90 -12.23
CA ASN A 14 -27.25 32.87 -12.94
C ASN A 14 -26.87 33.32 -14.35
N VAL A 15 -27.75 34.01 -15.07
CA VAL A 15 -27.43 34.57 -16.41
C VAL A 15 -26.37 35.67 -16.33
N VAL A 16 -26.40 36.50 -15.28
CA VAL A 16 -25.35 37.50 -15.03
C VAL A 16 -24.02 36.83 -14.70
N CYS A 17 -24.01 35.80 -13.85
CA CYS A 17 -22.79 35.04 -13.56
C CYS A 17 -22.20 34.38 -14.81
N LEU A 18 -23.06 33.82 -15.68
CA LEU A 18 -22.64 33.15 -16.90
C LEU A 18 -22.08 34.14 -17.93
N SER A 19 -22.67 35.33 -18.06
CA SER A 19 -22.15 36.39 -18.93
C SER A 19 -20.82 36.98 -18.41
N VAL A 20 -20.64 37.11 -17.09
CA VAL A 20 -19.36 37.50 -16.47
C VAL A 20 -18.28 36.42 -16.70
N LEU A 21 -18.63 35.14 -16.62
CA LEU A 21 -17.72 34.02 -16.91
C LEU A 21 -17.27 34.02 -18.37
N ILE A 22 -18.19 34.21 -19.32
CA ILE A 22 -17.86 34.32 -20.75
C ILE A 22 -17.00 35.55 -21.03
N TRP A 23 -17.26 36.68 -20.37
CA TRP A 23 -16.43 37.89 -20.48
C TRP A 23 -15.03 37.69 -19.87
N SER A 24 -14.91 36.96 -18.77
CA SER A 24 -13.62 36.60 -18.18
C SER A 24 -12.80 35.68 -19.10
N LEU A 25 -13.45 34.69 -19.72
CA LEU A 25 -12.82 33.75 -20.64
C LEU A 25 -12.34 34.45 -21.93
N SER A 26 -13.12 35.38 -22.48
CA SER A 26 -12.69 36.17 -23.65
C SER A 26 -11.54 37.13 -23.33
N LYS A 27 -11.49 37.66 -22.10
CA LYS A 27 -10.36 38.49 -21.64
C LYS A 27 -9.08 37.66 -21.49
N MET A 28 -9.15 36.40 -21.04
CA MET A 28 -8.00 35.49 -20.99
C MET A 28 -7.43 35.16 -22.39
N GLN A 29 -8.28 34.92 -23.39
CA GLN A 29 -7.82 34.71 -24.78
C GLN A 29 -7.12 35.95 -25.38
N SER A 30 -7.52 37.16 -24.97
CA SER A 30 -6.87 38.40 -25.42
C SER A 30 -5.49 38.63 -24.79
N LEU A 31 -5.20 38.02 -23.63
CA LEU A 31 -3.91 38.13 -22.94
C LEU A 31 -2.84 37.24 -23.59
N ASP A 32 -3.22 36.07 -24.10
CA ASP A 32 -2.31 35.18 -24.87
C ASP A 32 -1.89 35.78 -26.22
N SER A 33 -2.75 36.62 -26.82
CA SER A 33 -2.41 37.29 -28.09
C SER A 33 -1.50 38.52 -27.89
N ARG A 34 -1.50 39.13 -26.70
CA ARG A 34 -0.66 40.31 -26.38
C ARG A 34 0.76 39.93 -25.99
N SER A 35 0.96 38.80 -25.31
CA SER A 35 2.29 38.31 -24.91
C SER A 35 3.15 37.88 -26.11
N ILE A 36 2.54 37.41 -27.20
CA ILE A 36 3.26 37.03 -28.43
C ILE A 36 3.66 38.25 -29.29
N GLN A 37 2.94 39.37 -29.21
CA GLN A 37 3.27 40.59 -29.97
C GLN A 37 4.31 41.50 -29.29
N GLU A 38 4.51 41.40 -27.97
CA GLU A 38 5.49 42.26 -27.26
C GLU A 38 6.95 41.79 -27.39
N ILE A 39 7.22 40.56 -27.84
CA ILE A 39 8.59 40.05 -28.07
C ILE A 39 9.17 40.54 -29.41
N ARG A 40 8.36 41.14 -30.30
CA ARG A 40 8.80 41.69 -31.61
C ARG A 40 8.98 43.21 -31.64
N LYS A 41 9.53 43.80 -30.59
CA LYS A 41 10.03 45.19 -30.65
C LYS A 41 11.45 45.30 -30.11
N PHE A 42 12.40 44.74 -30.85
CA PHE A 42 13.76 45.28 -30.84
C PHE A 42 13.79 46.50 -31.78
N PRO A 43 14.42 47.62 -31.37
CA PRO A 43 14.52 48.81 -32.21
C PRO A 43 15.39 48.51 -33.44
N VAL A 44 14.81 48.70 -34.62
CA VAL A 44 15.58 48.83 -35.86
C VAL A 44 16.32 50.15 -35.76
N ILE A 45 17.63 50.09 -35.50
CA ILE A 45 18.51 51.23 -35.67
C ILE A 45 18.63 51.42 -37.18
N ASP A 46 17.92 52.40 -37.72
CA ASP A 46 18.16 52.94 -39.05
C ASP A 46 19.58 53.51 -39.09
N THR A 47 20.51 52.76 -39.66
CA THR A 47 21.75 53.33 -40.18
C THR A 47 21.73 53.18 -41.68
N SER A 48 21.27 54.23 -42.36
CA SER A 48 21.48 54.42 -43.79
C SER A 48 22.98 54.51 -44.06
N VAL A 49 23.63 53.39 -44.38
CA VAL A 49 24.99 53.38 -44.91
C VAL A 49 24.92 53.48 -46.42
N ASN A 50 25.41 54.61 -46.90
CA ASN A 50 25.64 54.98 -48.29
C ASN A 50 26.23 53.82 -49.12
N LEU A 51 25.60 53.48 -50.25
CA LEU A 51 26.19 52.61 -51.27
C LEU A 51 27.38 53.32 -51.92
N SER A 52 28.60 53.05 -51.44
CA SER A 52 29.82 53.27 -52.23
C SER A 52 30.98 52.46 -51.68
N LYS A 53 31.53 51.61 -52.56
CA LYS A 53 32.74 50.78 -52.43
C LYS A 53 32.64 49.51 -51.57
N VAL A 54 32.43 48.40 -52.28
CA VAL A 54 32.81 47.05 -51.85
C VAL A 54 34.34 46.95 -51.83
N PRO A 55 34.94 46.52 -50.72
CA PRO A 55 36.04 45.59 -50.76
C PRO A 55 35.53 44.23 -50.26
N GLU A 56 35.77 43.23 -51.09
CA GLU A 56 35.70 41.78 -50.88
C GLU A 56 35.66 41.37 -49.38
N LYS A 57 34.46 40.98 -48.92
CA LYS A 57 34.27 40.44 -47.56
C LYS A 57 34.47 38.93 -47.62
N ALA A 58 35.53 38.44 -47.00
CA ALA A 58 35.81 37.02 -46.86
C ALA A 58 34.57 36.28 -46.32
N VAL A 59 34.11 35.30 -47.09
CA VAL A 59 33.10 34.34 -46.65
C VAL A 59 33.78 33.44 -45.61
N ILE A 60 33.45 33.63 -44.35
CA ILE A 60 33.77 32.65 -43.30
C ILE A 60 32.76 31.53 -43.49
N GLU A 61 33.16 30.43 -44.13
CA GLU A 61 32.42 29.18 -44.07
C GLU A 61 32.41 28.72 -42.61
N VAL A 62 31.28 28.91 -41.94
CA VAL A 62 31.05 28.34 -40.61
C VAL A 62 30.82 26.85 -40.85
N GLU A 63 31.75 26.00 -40.42
CA GLU A 63 31.56 24.55 -40.50
C GLU A 63 30.20 24.17 -39.89
N PRO A 64 29.40 23.32 -40.58
CA PRO A 64 28.12 22.89 -40.05
C PRO A 64 28.32 22.15 -38.73
N PHE A 65 27.53 22.52 -37.74
CA PHE A 65 27.55 21.87 -36.44
C PHE A 65 27.20 20.38 -36.56
N HIS A 66 28.07 19.53 -36.02
CA HIS A 66 27.86 18.08 -35.98
C HIS A 66 27.89 17.57 -34.53
N TRP A 67 26.88 16.79 -34.14
CA TRP A 67 26.75 16.23 -32.78
C TRP A 67 27.93 15.35 -32.34
N SER A 68 28.62 14.75 -33.29
CA SER A 68 29.87 14.00 -33.07
C SER A 68 31.01 14.87 -32.50
N GLN A 69 30.92 16.20 -32.61
CA GLN A 69 31.88 17.13 -32.01
C GLN A 69 31.67 17.33 -30.50
N ILE A 70 30.52 16.89 -29.97
CA ILE A 70 30.17 16.97 -28.55
C ILE A 70 30.29 15.60 -27.89
N GLU A 71 29.73 14.56 -28.52
CA GLU A 71 29.63 13.22 -27.94
C GLU A 71 31.01 12.62 -27.65
N ALA A 72 31.26 12.30 -26.38
CA ALA A 72 32.49 11.68 -25.92
C ALA A 72 32.16 10.61 -24.87
N GLN A 73 32.96 9.55 -24.79
CA GLN A 73 32.80 8.50 -23.78
C GLN A 73 33.28 8.92 -22.39
N ASP A 74 34.14 9.93 -22.30
CA ASP A 74 34.61 10.50 -21.04
C ASP A 74 33.86 11.80 -20.72
N TYR A 75 33.33 11.90 -19.50
CA TYR A 75 32.63 13.09 -19.01
C TYR A 75 33.53 14.33 -18.98
N GLN A 76 34.85 14.19 -18.79
CA GLN A 76 35.75 15.34 -18.84
C GLN A 76 35.79 15.97 -20.24
N THR A 77 36.02 15.15 -21.27
CA THR A 77 36.04 15.59 -22.66
C THR A 77 34.66 16.08 -23.11
N TYR A 78 33.58 15.43 -22.67
CA TYR A 78 32.21 15.84 -22.95
C TYR A 78 31.91 17.26 -22.40
N ILE A 79 32.30 17.54 -21.16
CA ILE A 79 32.15 18.86 -20.53
C ILE A 79 32.97 19.93 -21.28
N GLU A 80 34.22 19.64 -21.64
CA GLU A 80 35.05 20.57 -22.39
C GLU A 80 34.47 20.91 -23.76
N ASN A 81 33.94 19.90 -24.47
CA ASN A 81 33.26 20.11 -25.74
C ASN A 81 32.01 20.99 -25.59
N LEU A 82 31.22 20.79 -24.53
CA LEU A 82 30.06 21.63 -24.23
C LEU A 82 30.45 23.07 -23.85
N ARG A 83 31.55 23.27 -23.13
CA ARG A 83 32.05 24.63 -22.82
C ARG A 83 32.56 25.33 -24.08
N ARG A 84 33.22 24.59 -25.00
CA ARG A 84 33.77 25.12 -26.26
C ARG A 84 32.69 25.71 -27.18
N ILE A 85 31.49 25.14 -27.16
CA ILE A 85 30.34 25.64 -27.94
C ILE A 85 29.57 26.76 -27.21
N GLY A 86 30.01 27.18 -26.03
CA GLY A 86 29.38 28.26 -25.25
C GLY A 86 28.13 27.83 -24.48
N CYS A 87 27.99 26.55 -24.14
CA CYS A 87 26.87 26.09 -23.31
C CYS A 87 26.98 26.68 -21.89
N PRO A 88 25.89 27.20 -21.29
CA PRO A 88 25.89 27.66 -19.90
C PRO A 88 26.29 26.56 -18.92
N GLU A 89 27.08 26.91 -17.90
CA GLU A 89 27.61 25.94 -16.93
C GLU A 89 26.49 25.20 -16.15
N GLU A 90 25.36 25.86 -15.89
CA GLU A 90 24.19 25.22 -15.27
C GLU A 90 23.61 24.11 -16.16
N THR A 91 23.48 24.35 -17.46
CA THR A 91 22.98 23.36 -18.42
C THR A 91 23.93 22.17 -18.53
N ILE A 92 25.25 22.41 -18.51
CA ILE A 92 26.26 21.34 -18.52
C ILE A 92 26.11 20.47 -17.27
N ARG A 93 25.98 21.08 -16.09
CA ARG A 93 25.75 20.37 -14.82
C ARG A 93 24.50 19.50 -14.89
N ASP A 94 23.39 20.03 -15.40
CA ASP A 94 22.12 19.31 -15.48
C ASP A 94 22.16 18.12 -16.45
N LEU A 95 22.81 18.27 -17.61
CA LEU A 95 22.98 17.20 -18.59
C LEU A 95 23.81 16.05 -18.01
N VAL A 96 25.01 16.38 -17.51
CA VAL A 96 25.93 15.40 -16.94
C VAL A 96 25.32 14.72 -15.72
N LYS A 97 24.67 15.49 -14.83
CA LYS A 97 23.96 14.94 -13.67
C LYS A 97 22.88 13.96 -14.09
N ARG A 98 22.06 14.29 -15.10
CA ARG A 98 20.99 13.39 -15.58
C ARG A 98 21.56 12.07 -16.08
N ASP A 99 22.66 12.10 -16.83
CA ASP A 99 23.30 10.90 -17.36
C ASP A 99 23.94 10.05 -16.26
N LEU A 100 24.65 10.68 -15.32
CA LEU A 100 25.19 10.01 -14.13
C LEU A 100 24.09 9.42 -13.25
N ASP A 101 23.01 10.16 -13.00
CA ASP A 101 21.83 9.67 -12.29
C ASP A 101 21.29 8.42 -12.99
N GLN A 102 21.11 8.45 -14.32
CA GLN A 102 20.62 7.31 -15.08
C GLN A 102 21.54 6.09 -14.99
N HIS A 103 22.86 6.27 -15.12
CA HIS A 103 23.83 5.19 -15.03
C HIS A 103 23.85 4.54 -13.65
N TYR A 104 23.99 5.34 -12.59
CA TYR A 104 24.01 4.84 -11.22
C TYR A 104 22.65 4.30 -10.77
N ASP A 105 21.52 4.84 -11.27
CA ASP A 105 20.19 4.29 -11.03
C ASP A 105 20.04 2.88 -11.63
N GLN A 106 20.65 2.62 -12.79
CA GLN A 106 20.67 1.28 -13.40
C GLN A 106 21.52 0.30 -12.59
N LEU A 107 22.70 0.71 -12.14
CA LEU A 107 23.57 -0.11 -11.28
C LEU A 107 22.89 -0.43 -9.95
N LYS A 108 22.33 0.58 -9.30
CA LYS A 108 21.56 0.40 -8.06
C LYS A 108 20.34 -0.47 -8.26
N ALA A 109 19.61 -0.32 -9.36
CA ALA A 109 18.48 -1.20 -9.66
C ALA A 109 18.93 -2.66 -9.80
N THR A 110 20.06 -2.90 -10.48
CA THR A 110 20.64 -4.24 -10.62
C THR A 110 21.08 -4.83 -9.27
N ALA A 111 21.83 -4.06 -8.47
CA ALA A 111 22.28 -4.47 -7.13
C ALA A 111 21.10 -4.73 -6.19
N PHE A 112 20.10 -3.84 -6.21
CA PHE A 112 18.88 -4.00 -5.41
C PHE A 112 18.08 -5.22 -5.86
N ASN A 113 17.90 -5.45 -7.17
CA ASN A 113 17.19 -6.63 -7.69
C ASN A 113 17.91 -7.94 -7.31
N LYS A 114 19.25 -7.96 -7.32
CA LYS A 114 20.05 -9.12 -6.91
C LYS A 114 19.92 -9.43 -5.42
N GLY A 115 19.77 -8.39 -4.60
CA GLY A 115 19.74 -8.49 -3.14
C GLY A 115 18.36 -8.57 -2.49
N THR A 116 17.29 -8.37 -3.25
CA THR A 116 15.92 -8.32 -2.71
C THR A 116 15.08 -9.50 -3.14
N THR A 117 14.28 -9.98 -2.21
CA THR A 117 13.29 -11.04 -2.43
C THR A 117 12.02 -10.46 -3.03
N ARG A 118 12.12 -9.64 -4.09
CA ARG A 118 10.95 -9.04 -4.78
C ARG A 118 9.98 -10.09 -5.30
N ASN A 119 10.50 -11.29 -5.57
CA ASN A 119 9.72 -12.44 -6.00
C ASN A 119 9.13 -13.23 -4.82
N ASN A 120 9.66 -13.09 -3.60
CA ASN A 120 9.15 -13.83 -2.44
C ASN A 120 8.00 -13.09 -1.78
N TYR A 121 6.93 -12.89 -2.54
CA TYR A 121 5.74 -12.21 -2.07
C TYR A 121 5.04 -12.96 -0.93
N TRP A 122 5.34 -14.24 -0.70
CA TRP A 122 4.80 -15.02 0.43
C TRP A 122 5.53 -14.76 1.75
N LYS A 123 6.67 -14.03 1.77
CA LYS A 123 7.39 -13.74 3.02
C LYS A 123 6.57 -12.85 3.94
N THR A 124 6.58 -13.20 5.23
CA THR A 124 5.74 -12.60 6.27
C THR A 124 6.56 -11.70 7.18
N GLY A 125 5.86 -10.87 7.96
CA GLY A 125 6.45 -9.87 8.84
C GLY A 125 6.20 -8.43 8.40
N HIS A 126 6.81 -7.49 9.11
CA HIS A 126 6.62 -6.07 8.83
C HIS A 126 7.17 -5.68 7.45
N PRO A 127 6.43 -4.89 6.64
CA PRO A 127 6.88 -4.44 5.31
C PRO A 127 8.28 -3.81 5.34
N ASN A 128 8.58 -3.04 6.38
CA ASN A 128 9.89 -2.42 6.56
C ASN A 128 11.02 -3.43 6.72
N ALA A 129 10.76 -4.63 7.26
CA ALA A 129 11.74 -5.70 7.40
C ALA A 129 11.86 -6.52 6.11
N ILE A 130 10.74 -6.82 5.45
CA ILE A 130 10.71 -7.64 4.22
C ILE A 130 11.41 -6.96 3.05
N PHE A 131 11.15 -5.66 2.83
CA PHE A 131 11.72 -4.91 1.70
C PHE A 131 13.09 -4.30 2.00
N GLN A 132 13.61 -4.54 3.22
CA GLN A 132 14.90 -4.03 3.62
C GLN A 132 16.00 -4.82 2.90
N PRO A 133 16.83 -4.19 2.05
CA PRO A 133 17.93 -4.89 1.39
C PRO A 133 18.85 -5.49 2.44
N ASN A 134 19.45 -6.65 2.17
CA ASN A 134 20.41 -7.27 3.07
C ASN A 134 21.63 -6.35 3.31
N ILE A 135 22.43 -6.64 4.34
CA ILE A 135 23.56 -5.79 4.72
C ILE A 135 24.60 -5.60 3.59
N ASN A 136 24.84 -6.64 2.79
CA ASN A 136 25.79 -6.59 1.68
C ASN A 136 25.27 -5.67 0.57
N THR A 137 24.00 -5.80 0.21
CA THR A 137 23.33 -4.95 -0.78
C THR A 137 23.24 -3.50 -0.28
N ARG A 138 23.01 -3.25 1.01
CA ARG A 138 23.09 -1.88 1.56
C ARG A 138 24.48 -1.30 1.42
N THR A 139 25.50 -2.10 1.68
CA THR A 139 26.90 -1.67 1.57
C THR A 139 27.25 -1.36 0.12
N GLU A 140 26.86 -2.21 -0.82
CA GLU A 140 27.02 -2.00 -2.26
C GLU A 140 26.28 -0.74 -2.75
N LEU A 141 25.03 -0.54 -2.32
CA LEU A 141 24.28 0.68 -2.65
C LEU A 141 24.95 1.94 -2.09
N ALA A 142 25.46 1.88 -0.86
CA ALA A 142 26.18 2.98 -0.24
C ALA A 142 27.52 3.27 -0.95
N GLN A 143 28.22 2.24 -1.43
CA GLN A 143 29.43 2.39 -2.25
C GLN A 143 29.12 3.08 -3.57
N LEU A 144 28.05 2.66 -4.28
CA LEU A 144 27.60 3.32 -5.50
C LEU A 144 27.25 4.80 -5.27
N ASP A 145 26.64 5.13 -4.13
CA ASP A 145 26.37 6.52 -3.74
C ASP A 145 27.65 7.33 -3.47
N GLN A 146 28.64 6.74 -2.81
CA GLN A 146 29.93 7.36 -2.57
C GLN A 146 30.71 7.57 -3.87
N GLU A 147 30.73 6.58 -4.75
CA GLU A 147 31.37 6.66 -6.07
C GLU A 147 30.76 7.77 -6.91
N LYS A 148 29.43 7.80 -7.04
CA LYS A 148 28.73 8.88 -7.76
C LYS A 148 29.08 10.26 -7.18
N SER A 149 29.07 10.39 -5.86
CA SER A 149 29.40 11.65 -5.19
C SER A 149 30.85 12.07 -5.44
N LYS A 150 31.78 11.11 -5.53
CA LYS A 150 33.18 11.35 -5.87
C LYS A 150 33.33 11.79 -7.32
N VAL A 151 32.68 11.12 -8.28
CA VAL A 151 32.72 11.52 -9.70
C VAL A 151 32.17 12.93 -9.88
N LEU A 152 31.03 13.25 -9.27
CA LEU A 152 30.47 14.61 -9.33
C LEU A 152 31.42 15.66 -8.73
N LYS A 153 32.15 15.30 -7.66
CA LYS A 153 33.13 16.19 -7.03
C LYS A 153 34.35 16.41 -7.92
N ASP A 154 34.82 15.38 -8.60
CA ASP A 154 35.96 15.46 -9.50
C ASP A 154 35.61 16.28 -10.77
N LEU A 155 34.35 16.25 -11.22
CA LEU A 155 33.88 16.99 -12.41
C LEU A 155 33.53 18.46 -12.14
N PHE A 156 32.85 18.76 -11.03
CA PHE A 156 32.28 20.10 -10.76
C PHE A 156 32.84 20.79 -9.51
N GLY A 157 33.72 20.12 -8.76
CA GLY A 157 34.25 20.63 -7.50
C GLY A 157 33.31 20.44 -6.31
N VAL A 158 33.68 21.05 -5.18
CA VAL A 158 32.96 20.87 -3.89
C VAL A 158 31.76 21.84 -3.77
N GLU A 159 31.80 22.96 -4.49
CA GLU A 159 30.75 23.98 -4.46
C GLU A 159 29.51 23.54 -5.24
N GLY A 160 28.37 23.49 -4.53
CA GLY A 160 27.10 23.06 -5.11
C GLY A 160 26.93 21.55 -5.21
N LEU A 161 27.88 20.72 -4.75
CA LEU A 161 27.77 19.26 -4.78
C LEU A 161 26.51 18.74 -4.05
N ALA A 162 26.14 19.37 -2.94
CA ALA A 162 24.93 19.00 -2.20
C ALA A 162 23.64 19.29 -2.99
N GLU A 163 23.63 20.36 -3.78
CA GLU A 163 22.49 20.71 -4.64
C GLU A 163 22.46 19.81 -5.89
N ILE A 164 23.62 19.55 -6.49
CA ILE A 164 23.79 18.63 -7.63
C ILE A 164 23.47 17.19 -7.22
N ASN A 165 23.78 16.74 -6.01
CA ASN A 165 23.48 15.37 -5.58
C ASN A 165 22.07 15.22 -5.01
N ARG A 166 21.31 16.31 -4.91
CA ARG A 166 19.91 16.27 -4.47
C ARG A 166 19.10 15.52 -5.52
N LEU A 167 18.48 14.41 -5.10
CA LEU A 167 17.48 13.72 -5.90
C LEU A 167 16.38 14.70 -6.28
N SER A 168 16.11 14.82 -7.59
CA SER A 168 14.98 15.61 -8.05
C SER A 168 13.68 15.01 -7.50
N PRO A 169 12.61 15.81 -7.32
CA PRO A 169 11.31 15.28 -6.93
C PRO A 169 10.84 14.11 -7.82
N TYR A 170 11.12 14.21 -9.13
CA TYR A 170 10.84 13.15 -10.10
C TYR A 170 11.67 11.88 -9.85
N ALA A 171 12.98 11.99 -9.62
CA ALA A 171 13.83 10.84 -9.33
C ALA A 171 13.44 10.15 -8.02
N ARG A 172 13.05 10.94 -7.00
CA ARG A 172 12.51 10.42 -5.74
C ARG A 172 11.20 9.65 -5.95
N ALA A 173 10.29 10.18 -6.75
CA ALA A 173 9.03 9.50 -7.11
C ALA A 173 9.28 8.20 -7.88
N LYS A 174 10.19 8.22 -8.87
CA LYS A 174 10.57 7.03 -9.67
C LYS A 174 11.22 5.94 -8.82
N SER A 175 12.06 6.32 -7.85
CA SER A 175 12.67 5.38 -6.91
C SER A 175 11.61 4.69 -6.03
N LYS A 176 10.64 5.44 -5.50
CA LYS A 176 9.50 4.87 -4.76
C LYS A 176 8.61 3.96 -5.63
N ALA A 177 8.40 4.30 -6.90
CA ALA A 177 7.63 3.45 -7.80
C ALA A 177 8.31 2.09 -8.08
N LYS A 178 9.65 2.03 -7.97
CA LYS A 178 10.43 0.79 -8.11
C LYS A 178 10.56 -0.01 -6.81
N SER A 179 10.06 0.48 -5.68
CA SER A 179 10.04 -0.29 -4.42
C SER A 179 8.74 -1.07 -4.30
N GLY A 180 8.81 -2.40 -4.40
CA GLY A 180 7.66 -3.29 -4.30
C GLY A 180 7.93 -4.67 -4.88
N TYR A 181 6.90 -5.52 -4.90
CA TYR A 181 6.94 -6.84 -5.54
C TYR A 181 7.07 -6.72 -7.05
N SER A 182 7.69 -7.71 -7.69
CA SER A 182 7.77 -7.82 -9.15
C SER A 182 6.38 -7.99 -9.78
N MET A 183 6.17 -7.40 -10.96
CA MET A 183 4.88 -7.33 -11.66
C MET A 183 5.01 -7.76 -13.12
N ASP A 184 5.93 -8.68 -13.37
CA ASP A 184 6.37 -9.09 -14.72
C ASP A 184 5.27 -9.83 -15.52
N PHE A 185 4.16 -10.18 -14.86
CA PHE A 185 2.96 -10.80 -15.44
C PHE A 185 1.97 -9.78 -16.06
N ILE A 186 2.19 -8.49 -15.85
CA ILE A 186 1.38 -7.39 -16.42
C ILE A 186 2.23 -6.61 -17.43
N PRO A 187 1.73 -6.33 -18.66
CA PRO A 187 2.43 -5.47 -19.61
C PRO A 187 2.75 -4.08 -19.04
N ASN A 188 3.89 -3.50 -19.44
CA ASN A 188 4.34 -2.20 -18.94
C ASN A 188 3.34 -1.06 -19.14
N GLU A 189 2.57 -1.09 -20.23
CA GLU A 189 1.54 -0.09 -20.54
C GLU A 189 0.38 -0.17 -19.54
N THR A 190 -0.17 -1.37 -19.33
CA THR A 190 -1.21 -1.65 -18.33
C THR A 190 -0.71 -1.33 -16.92
N MET A 191 0.56 -1.59 -16.62
CA MET A 191 1.19 -1.22 -15.35
C MET A 191 1.24 0.30 -15.14
N ALA A 192 1.52 1.08 -16.18
CA ALA A 192 1.53 2.53 -16.10
C ALA A 192 0.14 3.10 -15.85
N GLU A 193 -0.87 2.57 -16.56
CA GLU A 193 -2.28 2.93 -16.37
C GLU A 193 -2.76 2.57 -14.95
N LEU A 194 -2.47 1.37 -14.48
CA LEU A 194 -2.81 0.91 -13.14
C LEU A 194 -2.15 1.78 -12.06
N ASN A 195 -0.88 2.13 -12.21
CA ASN A 195 -0.20 3.02 -11.27
C ASN A 195 -0.82 4.43 -11.24
N SER A 196 -1.22 4.96 -12.39
CA SER A 196 -1.90 6.25 -12.47
C SER A 196 -3.25 6.21 -11.76
N MET A 197 -4.04 5.16 -12.01
CA MET A 197 -5.34 4.95 -11.36
C MET A 197 -5.19 4.78 -9.84
N GLU A 198 -4.22 4.00 -9.37
CA GLU A 198 -3.95 3.83 -7.93
C GLU A 198 -3.52 5.14 -7.24
N GLN A 199 -2.75 5.98 -7.94
CA GLN A 199 -2.38 7.30 -7.43
C GLN A 199 -3.60 8.22 -7.30
N GLU A 200 -4.47 8.23 -8.30
CA GLU A 200 -5.70 9.01 -8.28
C GLU A 200 -6.62 8.53 -7.14
N PHE A 201 -6.84 7.22 -7.04
CA PHE A 201 -7.61 6.62 -5.96
C PHE A 201 -7.04 6.97 -4.58
N GLY A 202 -5.72 6.82 -4.39
CA GLY A 202 -5.05 7.16 -3.14
C GLY A 202 -5.22 8.64 -2.77
N SER A 203 -5.14 9.53 -3.77
CA SER A 203 -5.35 10.98 -3.57
C SER A 203 -6.79 11.32 -3.19
N ASN A 204 -7.77 10.69 -3.86
CA ASN A 204 -9.20 10.86 -3.58
C ASN A 204 -9.57 10.31 -2.21
N LEU A 205 -9.04 9.13 -1.85
CA LEU A 205 -9.23 8.53 -0.53
C LEU A 205 -8.63 9.41 0.56
N LEU A 206 -7.41 9.93 0.38
CA LEU A 206 -6.77 10.81 1.35
C LEU A 206 -7.55 12.12 1.53
N LYS A 207 -8.00 12.72 0.42
CA LYS A 207 -8.83 13.94 0.45
C LYS A 207 -10.14 13.69 1.22
N LYS A 208 -10.78 12.53 1.00
CA LYS A 208 -12.01 12.14 1.69
C LYS A 208 -11.75 11.89 3.18
N MET A 209 -10.65 11.21 3.53
CA MET A 209 -10.25 10.98 4.91
C MET A 209 -9.94 12.28 5.65
N ALA A 210 -9.28 13.24 4.97
CA ALA A 210 -8.95 14.55 5.51
C ALA A 210 -10.20 15.43 5.73
N SER A 211 -11.26 15.24 4.92
CA SER A 211 -12.54 15.94 5.11
C SER A 211 -13.40 15.40 6.27
N GLY A 212 -13.00 14.28 6.89
CA GLY A 212 -13.74 13.61 7.96
C GLY A 212 -14.37 12.29 7.50
N THR A 213 -14.40 11.29 8.39
CA THR A 213 -14.95 9.94 8.15
C THR A 213 -15.96 9.50 9.20
N SER A 214 -16.48 10.47 9.96
CA SER A 214 -17.29 10.19 11.14
C SER A 214 -18.69 9.72 10.76
N ASP A 215 -19.24 10.21 9.64
CA ASP A 215 -20.64 10.00 9.27
C ASP A 215 -20.84 8.77 8.39
N ALA A 216 -22.04 8.17 8.47
CA ALA A 216 -22.40 6.98 7.68
C ALA A 216 -22.30 7.22 6.16
N GLN A 217 -22.56 8.45 5.72
CA GLN A 217 -22.45 8.83 4.32
C GLN A 217 -20.99 8.79 3.83
N ASP A 218 -20.03 9.31 4.61
CA ASP A 218 -18.61 9.27 4.25
C ASP A 218 -18.10 7.83 4.12
N ARG A 219 -18.59 6.93 4.98
CA ARG A 219 -18.23 5.50 4.94
C ARG A 219 -18.78 4.82 3.69
N ASN A 220 -20.01 5.12 3.30
CA ASN A 220 -20.60 4.61 2.06
C ASN A 220 -19.85 5.13 0.83
N GLU A 221 -19.46 6.40 0.81
CA GLU A 221 -18.65 6.95 -0.28
C GLU A 221 -17.27 6.29 -0.37
N ILE A 222 -16.59 6.04 0.76
CA ILE A 222 -15.32 5.29 0.79
C ILE A 222 -15.52 3.85 0.28
N LYS A 223 -16.63 3.21 0.62
CA LYS A 223 -16.97 1.88 0.10
C LYS A 223 -17.14 1.90 -1.42
N MET A 224 -17.95 2.81 -1.95
CA MET A 224 -18.16 2.97 -3.39
C MET A 224 -16.85 3.29 -4.13
N LEU A 225 -15.97 4.12 -3.54
CA LEU A 225 -14.64 4.38 -4.09
C LEU A 225 -13.83 3.08 -4.19
N ARG A 226 -13.83 2.23 -3.15
CA ARG A 226 -13.11 0.94 -3.16
C ARG A 226 -13.67 -0.03 -4.20
N GLU A 227 -15.00 -0.15 -4.28
CA GLU A 227 -15.65 -1.00 -5.28
C GLU A 227 -15.36 -0.53 -6.71
N THR A 228 -15.37 0.80 -6.93
CA THR A 228 -15.02 1.39 -8.23
C THR A 228 -13.58 1.07 -8.62
N ARG A 229 -12.65 1.19 -7.66
CA ARG A 229 -11.24 0.79 -7.86
C ARG A 229 -11.12 -0.68 -8.24
N GLU A 230 -11.75 -1.59 -7.48
CA GLU A 230 -11.66 -3.03 -7.77
C GLU A 230 -12.25 -3.39 -9.14
N ASN A 231 -13.36 -2.76 -9.54
CA ASN A 231 -13.97 -2.96 -10.85
C ASN A 231 -13.08 -2.44 -11.98
N GLN A 232 -12.42 -1.29 -11.80
CA GLN A 232 -11.46 -0.77 -12.78
C GLN A 232 -10.26 -1.71 -12.94
N ILE A 233 -9.68 -2.19 -11.83
CA ILE A 233 -8.59 -3.18 -11.85
C ILE A 233 -9.03 -4.45 -12.59
N ALA A 234 -10.22 -4.96 -12.30
CA ALA A 234 -10.77 -6.15 -12.95
C ALA A 234 -11.06 -5.96 -14.45
N SER A 235 -11.29 -4.72 -14.90
CA SER A 235 -11.48 -4.42 -16.33
C SER A 235 -10.16 -4.35 -17.12
N MET A 236 -9.04 -4.06 -16.44
CA MET A 236 -7.72 -3.90 -17.05
C MET A 236 -6.90 -5.20 -17.05
N LEU A 237 -7.24 -6.17 -16.20
CA LEU A 237 -6.48 -7.40 -15.97
C LEU A 237 -7.32 -8.64 -16.27
N THR A 238 -6.69 -9.71 -16.75
CA THR A 238 -7.36 -11.04 -16.78
C THR A 238 -7.59 -11.55 -15.35
N PRO A 239 -8.50 -12.52 -15.12
CA PRO A 239 -8.70 -13.10 -13.79
C PRO A 239 -7.41 -13.62 -13.13
N GLU A 240 -6.53 -14.25 -13.92
CA GLU A 240 -5.25 -14.77 -13.46
C GLU A 240 -4.27 -13.64 -13.10
N GLN A 241 -4.20 -12.61 -13.94
CA GLN A 241 -3.40 -11.42 -13.66
C GLN A 241 -3.91 -10.67 -12.43
N LYS A 242 -5.23 -10.58 -12.25
CA LYS A 242 -5.83 -9.97 -11.06
C LYS A 242 -5.48 -10.77 -9.81
N PHE A 243 -5.49 -12.10 -9.87
CA PHE A 243 -5.10 -12.93 -8.73
C PHE A 243 -3.64 -12.68 -8.32
N GLU A 244 -2.71 -12.67 -9.28
CA GLU A 244 -1.30 -12.34 -9.05
C GLU A 244 -1.13 -10.90 -8.53
N TYR A 245 -1.90 -9.96 -9.06
CA TYR A 245 -1.91 -8.58 -8.59
C TYR A 245 -2.37 -8.49 -7.13
N ASP A 246 -3.49 -9.13 -6.80
CA ASP A 246 -4.08 -9.10 -5.46
C ASP A 246 -3.17 -9.77 -4.44
N LEU A 247 -2.51 -10.88 -4.80
CA LEU A 247 -1.50 -11.52 -3.95
C LEU A 247 -0.39 -10.55 -3.54
N ARG A 248 -0.01 -9.60 -4.39
CA ARG A 248 1.10 -8.67 -4.13
C ARG A 248 0.64 -7.34 -3.52
N LYS A 249 -0.51 -6.80 -3.95
CA LYS A 249 -0.92 -5.42 -3.68
C LYS A 249 -2.21 -5.28 -2.87
N SER A 250 -2.99 -6.34 -2.71
CA SER A 250 -4.26 -6.23 -1.99
C SER A 250 -4.05 -5.94 -0.49
N PRO A 251 -4.99 -5.22 0.15
CA PRO A 251 -5.01 -5.06 1.60
C PRO A 251 -5.07 -6.41 2.33
N THR A 252 -5.82 -7.38 1.80
CA THR A 252 -5.92 -8.75 2.33
C THR A 252 -4.55 -9.42 2.42
N ALA A 253 -3.77 -9.40 1.33
CA ALA A 253 -2.43 -9.99 1.33
C ALA A 253 -1.45 -9.22 2.24
N ALA A 254 -1.58 -7.90 2.35
CA ALA A 254 -0.77 -7.10 3.26
C ALA A 254 -1.07 -7.45 4.74
N ASN A 255 -2.34 -7.56 5.10
CA ASN A 255 -2.78 -7.96 6.44
C ASN A 255 -2.35 -9.41 6.75
N LEU A 256 -2.51 -10.32 5.80
CA LEU A 256 -2.13 -11.72 5.97
C LEU A 256 -0.64 -11.86 6.28
N ARG A 257 0.24 -11.15 5.56
CA ARG A 257 1.69 -11.15 5.86
C ARG A 257 2.04 -10.67 7.26
N LEU A 258 1.31 -9.68 7.76
CA LEU A 258 1.50 -9.16 9.12
C LEU A 258 1.00 -10.16 10.16
N GLN A 259 -0.12 -10.83 9.88
CA GLN A 259 -0.70 -11.83 10.78
C GLN A 259 0.16 -13.09 10.86
N LEU A 260 0.74 -13.52 9.74
CA LEU A 260 1.59 -14.70 9.62
C LEU A 260 3.05 -14.44 10.03
N ASP A 261 3.35 -13.34 10.72
CA ASP A 261 4.70 -13.05 11.19
C ASP A 261 5.19 -14.17 12.12
N GLY A 262 6.35 -14.77 11.81
CA GLY A 262 6.90 -15.92 12.51
C GLY A 262 6.43 -17.31 12.05
N PHE A 263 5.40 -17.42 11.21
CA PHE A 263 4.94 -18.71 10.67
C PHE A 263 5.79 -19.24 9.50
N ASP A 264 6.42 -18.33 8.74
CA ASP A 264 7.19 -18.59 7.51
C ASP A 264 6.50 -19.59 6.56
N PRO A 265 5.37 -19.20 5.92
CA PRO A 265 4.65 -20.08 5.00
C PRO A 265 5.47 -20.36 3.73
N SER A 266 5.21 -21.49 3.09
CA SER A 266 5.62 -21.74 1.70
C SER A 266 4.83 -20.85 0.73
N GLU A 267 5.25 -20.80 -0.54
CA GLU A 267 4.52 -20.06 -1.57
C GLU A 267 3.09 -20.60 -1.74
N ASP A 268 2.93 -21.91 -1.87
CA ASP A 268 1.63 -22.56 -2.03
C ASP A 268 0.75 -22.37 -0.80
N GLU A 269 1.30 -22.54 0.41
CA GLU A 269 0.58 -22.29 1.67
C GLU A 269 0.06 -20.84 1.73
N PHE A 270 0.88 -19.86 1.32
CA PHE A 270 0.45 -18.46 1.31
C PHE A 270 -0.65 -18.20 0.28
N ARG A 271 -0.57 -18.80 -0.92
CA ARG A 271 -1.60 -18.66 -1.96
C ARG A 271 -2.95 -19.23 -1.51
N ASP A 272 -2.93 -20.39 -0.87
CA ASP A 272 -4.15 -21.02 -0.37
C ASP A 272 -4.77 -20.24 0.79
N LEU A 273 -3.95 -19.86 1.79
CA LEU A 273 -4.40 -19.03 2.92
C LEU A 273 -4.97 -17.69 2.45
N PHE A 274 -4.36 -17.09 1.41
CA PHE A 274 -4.86 -15.86 0.81
C PHE A 274 -6.24 -16.05 0.18
N GLN A 275 -6.49 -17.13 -0.55
CA GLN A 275 -7.79 -17.40 -1.16
C GLN A 275 -8.89 -17.57 -0.11
N ILE A 276 -8.61 -18.33 0.94
CA ILE A 276 -9.54 -18.55 2.06
C ILE A 276 -9.88 -17.21 2.75
N GLN A 277 -8.85 -16.42 3.08
CA GLN A 277 -9.03 -15.13 3.73
C GLN A 277 -9.78 -14.14 2.84
N LYS A 278 -9.47 -14.12 1.53
CA LYS A 278 -10.11 -13.22 0.58
C LYS A 278 -11.60 -13.54 0.40
N LYS A 279 -11.95 -14.82 0.26
CA LYS A 279 -13.35 -15.28 0.20
C LYS A 279 -14.13 -14.84 1.44
N PHE A 280 -13.55 -15.01 2.63
CA PHE A 280 -14.16 -14.54 3.87
C PHE A 280 -14.34 -13.02 3.91
N GLU A 281 -13.35 -12.24 3.46
CA GLU A 281 -13.44 -10.78 3.41
C GLU A 281 -14.43 -10.25 2.37
N ASP A 282 -14.56 -10.92 1.22
CA ASP A 282 -15.52 -10.54 0.18
C ASP A 282 -16.97 -10.77 0.66
N ASP A 283 -17.22 -11.87 1.39
CA ASP A 283 -18.55 -12.23 1.90
C ASP A 283 -18.91 -11.55 3.24
N TYR A 284 -17.93 -11.39 4.14
CA TYR A 284 -18.14 -10.96 5.54
C TYR A 284 -17.23 -9.80 5.98
N GLY A 285 -16.56 -9.13 5.04
CA GLY A 285 -15.70 -7.99 5.31
C GLY A 285 -16.45 -6.85 6.01
N VAL A 286 -15.77 -6.22 6.98
CA VAL A 286 -16.38 -5.13 7.76
C VAL A 286 -16.48 -3.88 6.93
N SER A 287 -17.61 -3.72 6.23
CA SER A 287 -18.12 -2.41 5.86
C SER A 287 -18.47 -1.72 7.18
N GLY A 288 -17.82 -0.59 7.52
CA GLY A 288 -17.88 0.07 8.82
C GLY A 288 -19.25 0.63 9.26
N VAL A 289 -20.34 -0.06 8.97
CA VAL A 289 -21.68 0.13 9.54
C VAL A 289 -21.73 -0.59 10.89
N THR A 290 -22.52 -0.07 11.82
CA THR A 290 -22.92 -0.78 13.03
C THR A 290 -23.45 -2.17 12.67
N ILE A 291 -22.65 -3.20 12.96
CA ILE A 291 -22.96 -4.60 12.68
C ILE A 291 -24.15 -5.00 13.56
N SER A 292 -25.23 -5.49 12.95
CA SER A 292 -26.37 -6.04 13.68
C SER A 292 -25.94 -7.31 14.43
N SER A 293 -26.61 -7.65 15.53
CA SER A 293 -26.27 -8.86 16.31
C SER A 293 -26.35 -10.15 15.48
N SER A 294 -27.23 -10.21 14.47
CA SER A 294 -27.32 -11.32 13.52
C SER A 294 -26.14 -11.39 12.56
N GLU A 295 -25.63 -10.24 12.08
CA GLU A 295 -24.43 -10.20 11.22
C GLU A 295 -23.15 -10.52 12.00
N VAL A 296 -23.08 -10.14 13.29
CA VAL A 296 -21.98 -10.56 14.18
C VAL A 296 -21.94 -12.08 14.30
N GLU A 297 -23.10 -12.72 14.50
CA GLU A 297 -23.17 -14.18 14.61
C GLU A 297 -22.85 -14.87 13.29
N GLY A 298 -23.40 -14.39 12.16
CA GLY A 298 -23.08 -14.91 10.83
C GLY A 298 -21.59 -14.82 10.50
N ARG A 299 -20.94 -13.69 10.81
CA ARG A 299 -19.51 -13.52 10.64
C ARG A 299 -18.70 -14.45 11.55
N ARG A 300 -19.11 -14.61 12.82
CA ARG A 300 -18.46 -15.54 13.75
C ARG A 300 -18.49 -16.97 13.22
N LEU A 301 -19.61 -17.38 12.61
CA LEU A 301 -19.75 -18.70 11.98
C LEU A 301 -18.80 -18.82 10.78
N ALA A 302 -18.78 -17.83 9.90
CA ALA A 302 -17.89 -17.82 8.74
C ALA A 302 -16.40 -17.81 9.13
N GLU A 303 -16.02 -17.14 10.24
CA GLU A 303 -14.65 -17.20 10.77
C GLU A 303 -14.26 -18.63 11.22
N GLN A 304 -15.21 -19.40 11.76
CA GLN A 304 -14.96 -20.79 12.16
C GLN A 304 -14.83 -21.71 10.93
N ASP A 305 -15.69 -21.53 9.93
CA ASP A 305 -15.61 -22.30 8.68
C ASP A 305 -14.29 -22.01 7.95
N MET A 306 -13.88 -20.73 7.90
CA MET A 306 -12.59 -20.29 7.39
C MET A 306 -11.43 -21.00 8.10
N LYS A 307 -11.45 -21.06 9.45
CA LYS A 307 -10.43 -21.78 10.24
C LYS A 307 -10.42 -23.28 9.97
N SER A 308 -11.59 -23.90 9.77
CA SER A 308 -11.69 -25.32 9.41
C SER A 308 -11.08 -25.60 8.04
N GLU A 309 -11.32 -24.72 7.06
CA GLU A 309 -10.73 -24.80 5.72
C GLU A 309 -9.20 -24.65 5.77
N MET A 310 -8.69 -23.69 6.56
CA MET A 310 -7.24 -23.52 6.80
C MET A 310 -6.62 -24.79 7.42
N ARG A 311 -7.28 -25.39 8.42
CA ARG A 311 -6.81 -26.65 9.05
C ARG A 311 -6.75 -27.79 8.04
N SER A 312 -7.75 -27.91 7.16
CA SER A 312 -7.78 -28.97 6.14
C SER A 312 -6.66 -28.84 5.11
N ILE A 313 -6.28 -27.61 4.74
CA ILE A 313 -5.25 -27.35 3.73
C ILE A 313 -3.83 -27.48 4.32
N LEU A 314 -3.59 -26.92 5.50
CA LEU A 314 -2.28 -26.99 6.15
C LEU A 314 -1.99 -28.40 6.70
N GLY A 315 -3.02 -29.16 7.06
CA GLY A 315 -2.88 -30.40 7.82
C GLY A 315 -2.65 -30.12 9.31
N GLU A 316 -2.74 -31.17 10.13
CA GLU A 316 -2.81 -31.00 11.58
C GLU A 316 -1.55 -30.35 12.18
N ASP A 317 -0.37 -30.92 11.92
CA ASP A 317 0.89 -30.46 12.53
C ASP A 317 1.19 -29.00 12.14
N ARG A 318 1.04 -28.67 10.85
CA ARG A 318 1.31 -27.34 10.33
C ARG A 318 0.27 -26.31 10.79
N TYR A 319 -0.99 -26.74 10.99
CA TYR A 319 -2.01 -25.88 11.59
C TYR A 319 -1.71 -25.60 13.06
N GLN A 320 -1.14 -26.54 13.81
CA GLN A 320 -0.67 -26.27 15.18
C GLN A 320 0.45 -25.23 15.20
N ASP A 321 1.41 -25.29 14.27
CA ASP A 321 2.45 -24.25 14.11
C ASP A 321 1.81 -22.88 13.80
N TYR A 322 0.82 -22.85 12.91
CA TYR A 322 0.07 -21.64 12.59
C TYR A 322 -0.60 -21.04 13.83
N LEU A 323 -1.28 -21.85 14.64
CA LEU A 323 -1.95 -21.40 15.85
C LEU A 323 -0.96 -20.83 16.88
N GLN A 324 0.17 -21.51 17.08
CA GLN A 324 1.24 -21.04 17.97
C GLN A 324 1.75 -19.64 17.59
N GLN A 325 1.89 -19.38 16.28
CA GLN A 325 2.44 -18.13 15.78
C GLN A 325 1.42 -17.02 15.57
N THR A 326 0.13 -17.33 15.41
CA THR A 326 -0.87 -16.33 14.99
C THR A 326 -2.03 -16.15 15.95
N ASP A 327 -2.45 -17.19 16.68
CA ASP A 327 -3.65 -17.12 17.52
C ASP A 327 -3.33 -16.52 18.90
N TYR A 328 -4.02 -15.41 19.20
CA TYR A 328 -3.83 -14.70 20.46
C TYR A 328 -4.19 -15.56 21.68
N ASP A 329 -5.28 -16.33 21.60
CA ASP A 329 -5.72 -17.15 22.73
C ASP A 329 -4.73 -18.28 22.98
N TYR A 330 -4.20 -18.90 21.93
CA TYR A 330 -3.12 -19.89 22.05
C TYR A 330 -1.89 -19.29 22.74
N LYS A 331 -1.37 -18.15 22.24
CA LYS A 331 -0.23 -17.45 22.87
C LYS A 331 -0.49 -17.07 24.32
N SER A 332 -1.74 -16.76 24.65
CA SER A 332 -2.14 -16.41 26.00
C SER A 332 -2.13 -17.61 26.94
N ILE A 333 -2.68 -18.74 26.49
CA ILE A 333 -2.64 -20.03 27.21
C ILE A 333 -1.19 -20.47 27.38
N ASP A 334 -0.39 -20.40 26.31
CA ASP A 334 1.01 -20.81 26.32
C ASP A 334 1.87 -20.03 27.34
N LYS A 335 1.68 -18.70 27.39
CA LYS A 335 2.33 -17.87 28.41
C LYS A 335 1.91 -18.24 29.84
N ILE A 336 0.68 -18.70 30.05
CA ILE A 336 0.23 -19.17 31.38
C ILE A 336 0.91 -20.50 31.70
N SER A 337 0.90 -21.45 30.77
CA SER A 337 1.55 -22.76 30.92
C SER A 337 3.02 -22.62 31.28
N GLN A 338 3.76 -21.79 30.53
CA GLN A 338 5.19 -21.53 30.78
C GLN A 338 5.46 -20.90 32.14
N ARG A 339 4.64 -19.93 32.58
CA ARG A 339 4.79 -19.29 33.89
C ARG A 339 4.60 -20.25 35.06
N GLN A 340 3.88 -21.34 34.83
CA GLN A 340 3.60 -22.37 35.83
C GLN A 340 4.54 -23.57 35.72
N GLY A 341 5.48 -23.55 34.76
CA GLY A 341 6.39 -24.66 34.51
C GLY A 341 5.68 -25.92 34.02
N LEU A 342 4.51 -25.77 33.37
CA LEU A 342 3.78 -26.88 32.75
C LEU A 342 4.45 -27.28 31.43
N SER A 343 4.19 -28.50 30.95
CA SER A 343 4.76 -28.97 29.68
C SER A 343 4.16 -28.24 28.48
N ASP A 344 4.95 -28.11 27.40
CA ASP A 344 4.57 -27.39 26.18
C ASP A 344 3.31 -27.97 25.50
N ASN A 345 3.01 -29.25 25.75
CA ASN A 345 1.82 -29.91 25.24
C ASN A 345 0.51 -29.41 25.91
N ILE A 346 0.58 -28.92 27.17
CA ILE A 346 -0.63 -28.47 27.88
C ILE A 346 -1.35 -27.34 27.12
N SER A 347 -0.59 -26.44 26.51
CA SER A 347 -1.13 -25.33 25.72
C SER A 347 -1.98 -25.84 24.54
N ALA A 348 -1.47 -26.84 23.81
CA ALA A 348 -2.19 -27.47 22.71
C ALA A 348 -3.44 -28.22 23.18
N GLN A 349 -3.36 -28.96 24.28
CA GLN A 349 -4.52 -29.68 24.85
C GLN A 349 -5.64 -28.73 25.27
N VAL A 350 -5.30 -27.64 25.98
CA VAL A 350 -6.29 -26.66 26.45
C VAL A 350 -6.91 -25.91 25.27
N TYR A 351 -6.12 -25.60 24.24
CA TYR A 351 -6.65 -25.00 23.01
C TYR A 351 -7.57 -25.96 22.23
N GLN A 352 -7.23 -27.25 22.20
CA GLN A 352 -8.07 -28.28 21.59
C GLN A 352 -9.40 -28.41 22.35
N MET A 353 -9.37 -28.48 23.69
CA MET A 353 -10.58 -28.49 24.53
C MET A 353 -11.48 -27.29 24.29
N LYS A 354 -10.88 -26.09 24.19
CA LYS A 354 -11.61 -24.87 23.81
C LYS A 354 -12.32 -25.06 22.46
N SER A 355 -11.59 -25.53 21.46
CA SER A 355 -12.11 -25.66 20.09
C SER A 355 -13.28 -26.66 20.02
N GLU A 356 -13.16 -27.81 20.68
CA GLU A 356 -14.22 -28.83 20.76
C GLU A 356 -15.44 -28.31 21.53
N ALA A 357 -15.23 -27.63 22.66
CA ALA A 357 -16.33 -27.06 23.44
C ALA A 357 -17.07 -25.96 22.66
N GLU A 358 -16.36 -25.12 21.91
CA GLU A 358 -16.97 -24.10 21.04
C GLU A 358 -17.83 -24.74 19.93
N GLU A 359 -17.37 -25.85 19.35
CA GLU A 359 -18.10 -26.60 18.34
C GLU A 359 -19.36 -27.29 18.89
N LEU A 360 -19.26 -27.95 20.04
CA LEU A 360 -20.41 -28.56 20.71
C LEU A 360 -21.46 -27.49 21.08
N ALA A 361 -21.00 -26.37 21.66
CA ALA A 361 -21.87 -25.26 22.02
C ALA A 361 -22.54 -24.66 20.77
N ARG A 362 -21.84 -24.60 19.63
CA ARG A 362 -22.43 -24.21 18.34
C ARG A 362 -23.56 -25.16 17.92
N GLY A 363 -23.33 -26.47 17.97
CA GLY A 363 -24.34 -27.47 17.59
C GLY A 363 -25.66 -27.28 18.36
N ILE A 364 -25.56 -27.00 19.66
CA ILE A 364 -26.74 -26.74 20.51
C ILE A 364 -27.41 -25.41 20.14
N ARG A 365 -26.64 -24.34 19.94
CA ARG A 365 -27.20 -23.02 19.58
C ARG A 365 -27.95 -23.03 18.25
N LEU A 366 -27.48 -23.80 17.26
CA LEU A 366 -28.11 -23.90 15.95
C LEU A 366 -29.31 -24.85 15.92
N ASN A 367 -29.42 -25.75 16.90
CA ASN A 367 -30.53 -26.69 16.97
C ASN A 367 -31.81 -26.00 17.47
N SER A 368 -32.66 -25.55 16.55
CA SER A 368 -33.95 -24.93 16.86
C SER A 368 -35.01 -25.92 17.38
N SER A 369 -34.75 -27.23 17.30
CA SER A 369 -35.64 -28.27 17.81
C SER A 369 -35.59 -28.40 19.34
N ILE A 370 -34.55 -27.86 19.98
CA ILE A 370 -34.40 -27.89 21.45
C ILE A 370 -34.97 -26.59 22.04
N PRO A 371 -35.86 -26.66 23.05
CA PRO A 371 -36.37 -25.49 23.77
C PRO A 371 -35.24 -24.59 24.29
N ILE A 372 -35.47 -23.27 24.27
CA ILE A 372 -34.47 -22.26 24.68
C ILE A 372 -33.88 -22.52 26.09
N VAL A 373 -34.72 -22.94 27.04
CA VAL A 373 -34.32 -23.22 28.42
C VAL A 373 -33.41 -24.44 28.49
N GLU A 374 -33.73 -25.49 27.74
CA GLU A 374 -32.96 -26.72 27.69
C GLU A 374 -31.61 -26.50 26.98
N ARG A 375 -31.59 -25.70 25.90
CA ARG A 375 -30.34 -25.26 25.27
C ARG A 375 -29.45 -24.50 26.24
N GLN A 376 -30.01 -23.57 27.01
CA GLN A 376 -29.25 -22.81 28.01
C GLN A 376 -28.67 -23.73 29.10
N GLN A 377 -29.39 -24.77 29.53
CA GLN A 377 -28.88 -25.76 30.48
C GLN A 377 -27.72 -26.59 29.90
N GLN A 378 -27.87 -27.09 28.67
CA GLN A 378 -26.80 -27.87 28.02
C GLN A 378 -25.54 -27.02 27.77
N LEU A 379 -25.70 -25.75 27.38
CA LEU A 379 -24.58 -24.81 27.23
C LEU A 379 -23.85 -24.57 28.57
N GLN A 380 -24.60 -24.45 29.67
CA GLN A 380 -24.02 -24.32 31.00
C GLN A 380 -23.25 -25.58 31.43
N GLN A 381 -23.72 -26.76 31.01
CA GLN A 381 -23.01 -28.02 31.24
C GLN A 381 -21.67 -28.05 30.49
N ILE A 382 -21.65 -27.67 29.20
CA ILE A 382 -20.40 -27.55 28.42
C ILE A 382 -19.43 -26.61 29.12
N TYR A 383 -19.89 -25.44 29.58
CA TYR A 383 -19.05 -24.51 30.33
C TYR A 383 -18.42 -25.16 31.57
N ASN A 384 -19.24 -25.84 32.40
CA ASN A 384 -18.77 -26.45 33.64
C ASN A 384 -17.76 -27.58 33.36
N GLU A 385 -18.07 -28.48 32.42
CA GLU A 385 -17.19 -29.59 32.03
C GLU A 385 -15.86 -29.10 31.44
N THR A 386 -15.92 -28.07 30.58
CA THR A 386 -14.71 -27.46 30.01
C THR A 386 -13.85 -26.82 31.10
N SER A 387 -14.48 -26.08 32.03
CA SER A 387 -13.76 -25.42 33.13
C SER A 387 -13.08 -26.43 34.05
N LEU A 388 -13.77 -27.52 34.40
CA LEU A 388 -13.21 -28.59 35.22
C LEU A 388 -12.06 -29.33 34.52
N SER A 389 -12.19 -29.58 33.21
CA SER A 389 -11.14 -30.22 32.43
C SER A 389 -9.86 -29.38 32.37
N ILE A 390 -10.01 -28.07 32.18
CA ILE A 390 -8.87 -27.13 32.19
C ILE A 390 -8.23 -27.07 33.57
N GLU A 391 -9.03 -27.06 34.65
CA GLU A 391 -8.50 -27.10 36.02
C GLU A 391 -7.75 -28.41 36.32
N SER A 392 -8.21 -29.54 35.78
CA SER A 392 -7.53 -30.83 35.96
C SER A 392 -6.15 -30.88 35.31
N ILE A 393 -5.93 -30.14 34.21
CA ILE A 393 -4.68 -30.22 33.43
C ILE A 393 -3.73 -29.07 33.79
N MET A 394 -4.25 -27.85 33.96
CA MET A 394 -3.44 -26.68 34.28
C MET A 394 -3.35 -26.40 35.79
N GLY A 395 -4.12 -27.12 36.61
CA GLY A 395 -4.28 -26.83 38.02
C GLY A 395 -5.16 -25.59 38.27
N GLN A 396 -5.54 -25.42 39.53
CA GLN A 396 -6.43 -24.33 39.98
C GLN A 396 -5.87 -22.94 39.63
N GLN A 397 -4.55 -22.75 39.78
CA GLN A 397 -3.89 -21.47 39.48
C GLN A 397 -3.84 -21.19 37.96
N GLY A 398 -3.68 -22.21 37.12
CA GLY A 398 -3.72 -22.11 35.64
C GLY A 398 -5.10 -21.76 35.13
N ALA A 399 -6.12 -22.49 35.57
CA ALA A 399 -7.51 -22.21 35.24
C ALA A 399 -7.94 -20.80 35.69
N ALA A 400 -7.58 -20.39 36.92
CA ALA A 400 -7.86 -19.04 37.41
C ALA A 400 -7.15 -17.96 36.58
N SER A 401 -5.93 -18.23 36.10
CA SER A 401 -5.18 -17.30 35.24
C SER A 401 -5.83 -17.12 33.87
N ILE A 402 -6.38 -18.19 33.27
CA ILE A 402 -7.18 -18.09 32.04
C ILE A 402 -8.43 -17.25 32.27
N GLN A 403 -9.17 -17.51 33.35
CA GLN A 403 -10.39 -16.78 33.68
C GLN A 403 -10.14 -15.31 34.05
N ALA A 404 -8.95 -14.98 34.54
CA ALA A 404 -8.55 -13.60 34.85
C ALA A 404 -8.17 -12.80 33.59
N GLN A 405 -7.70 -13.45 32.54
CA GLN A 405 -7.35 -12.79 31.28
C GLN A 405 -8.59 -12.45 30.46
N GLY A 406 -8.60 -11.27 29.83
CA GLY A 406 -9.73 -10.80 29.02
C GLY A 406 -10.14 -11.79 27.93
N GLY A 407 -9.20 -12.31 27.14
CA GLY A 407 -9.46 -13.31 26.10
C GLY A 407 -10.03 -14.61 26.66
N GLY A 408 -9.34 -15.19 27.65
CA GLY A 408 -9.74 -16.41 28.37
C GLY A 408 -11.15 -16.35 28.95
N ARG A 409 -11.42 -15.28 29.69
CA ARG A 409 -12.74 -14.98 30.28
C ARG A 409 -13.84 -14.89 29.22
N ASN A 410 -13.56 -14.24 28.09
CA ASN A 410 -14.56 -13.98 27.06
C ASN A 410 -14.99 -15.27 26.36
N TRP A 411 -14.04 -16.09 25.89
CA TRP A 411 -14.40 -17.32 25.18
C TRP A 411 -15.04 -18.35 26.14
N LEU A 412 -14.50 -18.51 27.35
CA LEU A 412 -15.05 -19.46 28.32
C LEU A 412 -16.48 -19.07 28.70
N ASN A 413 -16.73 -17.81 29.05
CA ASN A 413 -18.07 -17.34 29.39
C ASN A 413 -19.06 -17.43 28.22
N ASN A 414 -18.59 -17.37 26.98
CA ASN A 414 -19.45 -17.51 25.82
C ASN A 414 -19.96 -18.96 25.65
N LEU A 415 -19.21 -19.98 26.08
CA LEU A 415 -19.66 -21.38 26.05
C LEU A 415 -21.00 -21.57 26.75
N GLY A 416 -21.17 -20.94 27.91
CA GLY A 416 -22.40 -21.02 28.71
C GLY A 416 -23.55 -20.12 28.25
N ARG A 417 -23.41 -19.37 27.14
CA ARG A 417 -24.40 -18.38 26.70
C ARG A 417 -25.11 -18.82 25.43
N ILE A 418 -26.44 -18.70 25.45
CA ILE A 418 -27.26 -18.85 24.24
C ILE A 418 -27.01 -17.73 23.23
N ASN A 419 -26.81 -16.50 23.72
CA ASN A 419 -26.42 -15.32 22.93
C ASN A 419 -25.01 -14.90 23.35
N PRO A 420 -23.95 -15.31 22.61
CA PRO A 420 -22.58 -14.96 22.95
C PRO A 420 -22.36 -13.45 22.85
N GLN A 421 -21.50 -12.90 23.70
CA GLN A 421 -21.10 -11.51 23.63
C GLN A 421 -20.04 -11.33 22.53
N PRO A 422 -20.02 -10.18 21.81
CA PRO A 422 -19.00 -9.90 20.83
C PRO A 422 -17.61 -9.94 21.49
N ILE A 423 -16.74 -10.80 20.97
CA ILE A 423 -15.36 -10.88 21.43
C ILE A 423 -14.61 -9.72 20.78
N SER A 424 -14.32 -8.67 21.53
CA SER A 424 -13.39 -7.63 21.12
C SER A 424 -11.96 -8.19 21.14
N LYS A 425 -11.59 -8.95 20.12
CA LYS A 425 -10.16 -9.15 19.82
C LYS A 425 -9.59 -7.77 19.46
N PRO A 426 -8.36 -7.43 19.88
CA PRO A 426 -7.72 -6.21 19.39
C PRO A 426 -7.71 -6.31 17.87
N THR A 427 -8.59 -5.55 17.23
CA THR A 427 -8.61 -5.46 15.78
C THR A 427 -7.31 -4.77 15.46
N PHE A 428 -6.35 -5.51 14.90
CA PHE A 428 -5.28 -4.85 14.17
C PHE A 428 -6.02 -3.98 13.16
N GLN A 429 -5.96 -2.66 13.36
CA GLN A 429 -6.55 -1.73 12.42
C GLN A 429 -5.99 -2.15 11.06
N VAL A 430 -6.90 -2.49 10.13
CA VAL A 430 -6.55 -2.61 8.72
C VAL A 430 -5.69 -1.39 8.45
N ILE A 431 -4.46 -1.59 7.96
CA ILE A 431 -3.59 -0.48 7.60
C ILE A 431 -4.22 0.17 6.37
N THR A 432 -5.26 0.96 6.57
CA THR A 432 -5.78 1.94 5.63
C THR A 432 -4.93 3.19 5.83
N GLY A 433 -3.64 3.11 5.53
CA GLY A 433 -2.75 4.23 5.78
C GLY A 433 -1.31 3.81 5.94
N GLY A 434 -0.62 3.68 4.82
CA GLY A 434 0.82 3.54 4.79
C GLY A 434 1.29 3.55 3.34
N SER A 435 1.35 4.75 2.75
CA SER A 435 2.26 4.93 1.62
C SER A 435 3.66 4.44 2.03
N PRO A 436 4.40 3.74 1.16
CA PRO A 436 5.84 3.57 1.35
C PRO A 436 6.59 4.91 1.32
#